data_AF-A0A382V0W4-F1
#
_entry.id   AF-A0A382V0W4-F1
#
_cell.length_a   1.000
_cell.length_b   1.000
_cell.length_c   1.000
_cell.angle_alpha   90.00
_cell.angle_beta   90.00
_cell.angle_gamma   90.00
#
_symmetry.space_group_name_H-M   'P 1'
#
loop_
_entity.id
_entity.type
_entity.pdbx_description
1 polymer ?
#
loop_
_entity_poly.entity_id
_entity_poly.type
_entity_poly.pdbx_seq_one_letter_code
_entity_poly.pdbx_strand_id
1 'polypeptide(L)'
;MDKTQVVMEEANGVLDFWFGELSPEQWFKEDAALDKTITSRFSKLRAAAIKGELWPWRATATGRLAEIILLDRFSRNIHRNDKDAFSADSIALVLAQEAVSVEADKVLTPQQRAFLYMPFMHSESLAIHDVALELFSQEGLEREFTFEKRHQ
;
A
#
# COMPACT_ATOMS: atom_id res chain seq x y z
N MET A 1 -18.41 21.50 -2.03
CA MET A 1 -18.29 20.04 -1.81
C MET A 1 -18.05 19.82 -0.33
N ASP A 2 -18.67 18.80 0.26
CA ASP A 2 -18.37 18.37 1.63
C ASP A 2 -16.89 17.98 1.69
N LYS A 3 -16.18 18.41 2.76
CA LYS A 3 -14.77 18.04 2.96
C LYS A 3 -14.59 16.53 2.97
N THR A 4 -15.57 15.79 3.50
CA THR A 4 -15.56 14.32 3.50
C THR A 4 -15.58 13.74 2.09
N GLN A 5 -16.34 14.36 1.18
CA GLN A 5 -16.47 13.91 -0.20
C GLN A 5 -15.18 14.13 -0.99
N VAL A 6 -14.54 15.29 -0.84
CA VAL A 6 -13.24 15.58 -1.48
C VAL A 6 -12.16 14.64 -0.98
N VAL A 7 -12.15 14.36 0.33
CA VAL A 7 -11.19 13.44 0.96
C VAL A 7 -11.34 12.01 0.41
N MET A 8 -12.56 11.54 0.15
CA MET A 8 -12.77 10.20 -0.44
C MET A 8 -12.46 10.15 -1.94
N GLU A 9 -12.63 11.25 -2.68
CA GLU A 9 -12.24 11.35 -4.09
C GLU A 9 -10.71 11.20 -4.27
N GLU A 10 -9.92 11.77 -3.36
CA GLU A 10 -8.45 11.65 -3.38
C GLU A 10 -7.99 10.19 -3.15
N ALA A 11 -8.65 9.45 -2.25
CA ALA A 11 -8.35 8.04 -2.01
C ALA A 11 -8.63 7.18 -3.25
N ASN A 12 -9.78 7.39 -3.89
CA ASN A 12 -10.12 6.71 -5.13
C ASN A 12 -9.12 7.05 -6.24
N GLY A 13 -8.67 8.30 -6.34
CA GLY A 13 -7.65 8.69 -7.32
C GLY A 13 -6.31 7.95 -7.18
N VAL A 14 -5.95 7.52 -5.96
CA VAL A 14 -4.77 6.65 -5.75
C VAL A 14 -5.04 5.24 -6.28
N LEU A 15 -6.20 4.66 -5.97
CA LEU A 15 -6.56 3.31 -6.40
C LEU A 15 -6.82 3.21 -7.90
N ASP A 16 -7.49 4.19 -8.48
CA ASP A 16 -7.77 4.28 -9.91
C ASP A 16 -6.46 4.41 -10.70
N PHE A 17 -5.52 5.20 -10.20
CA PHE A 17 -4.18 5.24 -10.78
C PHE A 17 -3.49 3.87 -10.67
N TRP A 18 -3.39 3.32 -9.46
CA TRP A 18 -2.60 2.12 -9.24
C TRP A 18 -3.19 0.89 -9.91
N PHE A 19 -4.49 0.63 -9.76
CA PHE A 19 -5.15 -0.57 -10.27
C PHE A 19 -5.85 -0.38 -11.62
N GLY A 20 -6.15 0.86 -12.01
CA GLY A 20 -6.88 1.17 -13.25
C GLY A 20 -5.98 1.67 -14.38
N GLU A 21 -5.02 2.56 -14.10
CA GLU A 21 -4.13 3.12 -15.12
C GLU A 21 -2.87 2.27 -15.37
N LEU A 22 -2.35 1.60 -14.34
CA LEU A 22 -1.12 0.81 -14.45
C LEU A 22 -1.39 -0.67 -14.78
N SER A 23 -0.50 -1.26 -15.57
CA SER A 23 -0.48 -2.70 -15.77
C SER A 23 0.15 -3.43 -14.57
N PRO A 24 -0.15 -4.73 -14.36
CA PRO A 24 0.46 -5.51 -13.29
C PRO A 24 2.00 -5.52 -13.29
N GLU A 25 2.62 -5.44 -14.47
CA GLU A 25 4.07 -5.38 -14.62
C GLU A 25 4.63 -4.05 -14.08
N GLN A 26 3.90 -2.95 -14.28
CA GLN A 26 4.32 -1.61 -13.86
C GLN A 26 4.35 -1.44 -12.34
N TRP A 27 3.64 -2.28 -11.58
CA TRP A 27 3.68 -2.21 -10.11
C TRP A 27 5.04 -2.57 -9.51
N PHE A 28 5.81 -3.41 -10.21
CA PHE A 28 7.06 -3.98 -9.70
C PHE A 28 8.28 -3.63 -10.55
N LYS A 29 8.07 -3.26 -11.82
CA LYS A 29 9.16 -2.86 -12.72
C LYS A 29 9.67 -1.47 -12.36
N GLU A 30 10.99 -1.31 -12.38
CA GLU A 30 11.60 0.02 -12.31
C GLU A 30 11.36 0.79 -13.61
N ASP A 31 10.79 1.99 -13.49
CA ASP A 31 10.48 2.85 -14.61
C ASP A 31 10.56 4.33 -14.18
N ALA A 32 11.60 5.02 -14.64
CA ALA A 32 11.85 6.41 -14.28
C ALA A 32 10.77 7.39 -14.77
N ALA A 33 10.02 7.06 -15.83
CA ALA A 33 8.91 7.88 -16.29
C ALA A 33 7.69 7.72 -15.37
N LEU A 34 7.43 6.47 -14.94
CA LEU A 34 6.40 6.19 -13.94
C LEU A 34 6.75 6.84 -12.59
N ASP A 35 8.00 6.74 -12.13
CA ASP A 35 8.45 7.36 -10.89
C ASP A 35 8.23 8.88 -10.89
N LYS A 36 8.57 9.56 -12.00
CA LYS A 36 8.30 10.99 -12.17
C LYS A 36 6.81 11.30 -12.12
N THR A 37 5.99 10.44 -12.71
CA THR A 37 4.53 10.60 -12.73
C THR A 37 3.95 10.45 -11.32
N ILE A 38 4.36 9.41 -10.58
CA ILE A 38 3.96 9.18 -9.19
C ILE A 38 4.42 10.34 -8.30
N THR A 39 5.67 10.78 -8.46
CA THR A 39 6.23 11.92 -7.72
C THR A 39 5.42 13.18 -7.96
N SER A 40 5.13 13.51 -9.22
CA SER A 40 4.35 14.70 -9.58
C SER A 40 2.93 14.67 -9.00
N ARG A 41 2.24 13.52 -9.13
CA ARG A 41 0.82 13.40 -8.73
C ARG A 41 0.61 13.24 -7.23
N PHE A 42 1.48 12.50 -6.54
CA PHE A 42 1.14 11.95 -5.22
C PHE A 42 2.11 12.32 -4.09
N SER A 43 3.22 13.03 -4.35
CA SER A 43 4.17 13.40 -3.28
C SER A 43 3.51 14.21 -2.15
N LYS A 44 2.59 15.11 -2.49
CA LYS A 44 1.86 15.90 -1.50
C LYS A 44 0.94 15.04 -0.63
N LEU A 45 0.21 14.10 -1.24
CA LEU A 45 -0.66 13.17 -0.52
C LEU A 45 0.14 12.23 0.38
N ARG A 46 1.27 11.69 -0.12
CA ARG A 46 2.19 10.90 0.71
C ARG A 46 2.70 11.70 1.91
N ALA A 47 3.08 12.97 1.71
CA ALA A 47 3.53 13.81 2.81
C ALA A 47 2.42 14.05 3.86
N ALA A 48 1.15 14.15 3.43
CA ALA A 48 0.00 14.23 4.32
C ALA A 48 -0.24 12.90 5.08
N ALA A 49 -0.10 11.77 4.39
CA ALA A 49 -0.21 10.43 4.99
C ALA A 49 0.83 10.22 6.10
N ILE A 50 2.09 10.62 5.88
CA ILE A 50 3.17 10.54 6.88
C ILE A 50 2.84 11.36 8.15
N LYS A 51 2.12 12.47 7.99
CA LYS A 51 1.67 13.33 9.10
C LYS A 51 0.38 12.83 9.77
N GLY A 52 -0.21 11.74 9.29
CA GLY A 52 -1.49 11.21 9.77
C GLY A 52 -2.71 12.08 9.39
N GLU A 53 -2.56 13.00 8.44
CA GLU A 53 -3.63 13.92 8.02
C GLU A 53 -4.74 13.20 7.25
N LEU A 54 -4.45 12.01 6.69
CA LEU A 54 -5.39 11.19 5.92
C LEU A 54 -6.19 10.19 6.78
N TRP A 55 -6.16 10.33 8.11
CA TRP A 55 -6.89 9.41 9.00
C TRP A 55 -8.38 9.17 8.66
N PRO A 56 -9.15 10.11 8.06
CA PRO A 56 -10.54 9.81 7.69
C PRO A 56 -10.68 8.72 6.63
N TRP A 57 -9.65 8.47 5.79
CA TRP A 57 -9.65 7.39 4.80
C TRP A 57 -9.83 6.02 5.44
N ARG A 58 -9.40 5.89 6.71
CA ARG A 58 -9.46 4.64 7.48
C ARG A 58 -10.88 4.20 7.82
N ALA A 59 -11.89 5.02 7.55
CA ALA A 59 -13.30 4.64 7.69
C ALA A 59 -13.73 3.55 6.69
N THR A 60 -12.96 3.29 5.63
CA THR A 60 -13.31 2.31 4.58
C THR A 60 -12.13 1.43 4.21
N ALA A 61 -12.39 0.22 3.71
CA ALA A 61 -11.35 -0.70 3.25
C ALA A 61 -10.49 -0.12 2.10
N THR A 62 -11.14 0.54 1.15
CA THR A 62 -10.45 1.16 0.00
C THR A 62 -9.61 2.36 0.42
N GLY A 63 -10.10 3.21 1.33
CA GLY A 63 -9.32 4.32 1.86
C GLY A 63 -8.08 3.86 2.64
N ARG A 64 -8.20 2.79 3.44
CA ARG A 64 -7.04 2.15 4.11
C ARG A 64 -6.00 1.67 3.10
N LEU A 65 -6.44 0.96 2.07
CA LEU A 65 -5.55 0.47 1.02
C LEU A 65 -4.85 1.61 0.28
N ALA A 66 -5.57 2.69 -0.03
CA ALA A 66 -5.00 3.86 -0.69
C ALA A 66 -3.89 4.51 0.16
N GLU A 67 -4.13 4.68 1.47
CA GLU A 67 -3.13 5.21 2.40
C GLU A 67 -1.89 4.30 2.47
N ILE A 68 -2.09 2.97 2.51
CA ILE A 68 -0.98 1.99 2.50
C ILE A 68 -0.19 2.07 1.20
N ILE A 69 -0.82 2.19 0.03
CA ILE A 69 -0.13 2.33 -1.26
C ILE A 69 0.73 3.61 -1.31
N LEU A 70 0.24 4.73 -0.76
CA LEU A 70 1.01 5.97 -0.66
C LEU A 70 2.28 5.79 0.19
N LEU A 71 2.15 5.08 1.32
CA LEU A 71 3.22 4.91 2.30
C LEU A 71 4.20 3.80 1.92
N ASP A 72 3.76 2.77 1.22
CA ASP A 72 4.60 1.62 0.87
C ASP A 72 5.13 1.69 -0.56
N ARG A 73 4.23 1.58 -1.55
CA ARG A 73 4.60 1.52 -2.97
C ARG A 73 5.11 2.85 -3.47
N PHE A 74 4.37 3.93 -3.24
CA PHE A 74 4.76 5.23 -3.78
C PHE A 74 6.01 5.77 -3.08
N SER A 75 6.28 5.39 -1.82
CA SER A 75 7.58 5.68 -1.20
C SER A 75 8.75 5.12 -2.02
N ARG A 76 8.65 3.85 -2.45
CA ARG A 76 9.67 3.17 -3.25
C ARG A 76 9.83 3.78 -4.64
N ASN A 77 8.75 4.28 -5.25
CA ASN A 77 8.80 5.00 -6.53
C ASN A 77 9.37 6.42 -6.39
N ILE A 78 8.93 7.19 -5.38
CA ILE A 78 9.29 8.60 -5.18
C ILE A 78 10.75 8.75 -4.76
N HIS A 79 11.23 7.87 -3.88
CA HIS A 79 12.56 7.92 -3.29
C HIS A 79 13.45 6.78 -3.81
N ARG A 80 13.30 6.41 -5.09
CA ARG A 80 14.06 5.30 -5.66
C ARG A 80 15.57 5.51 -5.46
N ASN A 81 16.26 4.45 -5.03
CA ASN A 81 17.68 4.45 -4.69
C ASN A 81 18.06 5.38 -3.51
N ASP A 82 17.09 5.79 -2.71
CA ASP A 82 17.29 6.56 -1.48
C ASP A 82 16.73 5.77 -0.27
N LYS A 83 17.37 5.92 0.89
CA LYS A 83 16.92 5.32 2.15
C LYS A 83 15.51 5.76 2.54
N ASP A 84 15.08 6.93 2.08
CA ASP A 84 13.76 7.49 2.36
C ASP A 84 12.63 6.69 1.68
N ALA A 85 12.95 5.77 0.76
CA ALA A 85 12.03 4.77 0.23
C ALA A 85 11.39 3.89 1.32
N PHE A 86 12.12 3.66 2.42
CA PHE A 86 11.70 2.80 3.53
C PHE A 86 11.25 3.61 4.76
N SER A 87 11.32 4.94 4.70
CA SER A 87 11.03 5.83 5.83
C SER A 87 9.61 5.71 6.40
N ALA A 88 8.68 5.17 5.62
CA ALA A 88 7.27 5.01 5.97
C ALA A 88 6.87 3.55 6.23
N ASP A 89 7.80 2.59 6.16
CA ASP A 89 7.48 1.16 6.25
C ASP A 89 6.85 0.81 7.60
N SER A 90 7.36 1.36 8.71
CA SER A 90 6.79 1.10 10.04
C SER A 90 5.35 1.60 10.19
N ILE A 91 5.02 2.78 9.64
CA ILE A 91 3.65 3.29 9.72
C ILE A 91 2.73 2.54 8.74
N ALA A 92 3.23 2.16 7.55
CA ALA A 92 2.50 1.32 6.62
C ALA A 92 2.13 -0.03 7.26
N LEU A 93 3.07 -0.66 7.98
CA LEU A 93 2.83 -1.92 8.71
C LEU A 93 1.77 -1.76 9.79
N VAL A 94 1.86 -0.72 10.63
CA VAL A 94 0.85 -0.46 11.68
C VAL A 94 -0.54 -0.29 11.08
N LEU A 95 -0.67 0.44 9.96
CA LEU A 95 -1.96 0.64 9.29
C LEU A 95 -2.49 -0.63 8.63
N ALA A 96 -1.60 -1.46 8.07
CA ALA A 96 -1.96 -2.76 7.52
C ALA A 96 -2.46 -3.73 8.61
N GLN A 97 -1.78 -3.76 9.77
CA GLN A 97 -2.22 -4.51 10.95
C GLN A 97 -3.59 -4.06 11.43
N GLU A 98 -3.83 -2.75 11.50
CA GLU A 98 -5.13 -2.22 11.93
C GLU A 98 -6.23 -2.59 10.92
N ALA A 99 -5.96 -2.49 9.61
CA ALA A 99 -6.89 -2.90 8.57
C ALA A 99 -7.29 -4.39 8.67
N VAL A 100 -6.32 -5.27 8.93
CA VAL A 100 -6.57 -6.71 9.16
C VAL A 100 -7.37 -6.92 10.45
N SER A 101 -7.05 -6.19 11.53
CA SER A 101 -7.71 -6.37 12.82
C SER A 101 -9.22 -6.04 12.81
N VAL A 102 -9.64 -5.16 11.90
CA VAL A 102 -11.04 -4.81 11.67
C VAL A 102 -11.65 -5.53 10.46
N GLU A 103 -10.95 -6.54 9.94
CA GLU A 103 -11.36 -7.39 8.81
C GLU A 103 -11.66 -6.60 7.52
N ALA A 104 -11.03 -5.43 7.34
CA ALA A 104 -11.25 -4.59 6.17
C ALA A 104 -10.74 -5.24 4.88
N ASP A 105 -9.79 -6.15 4.98
CA ASP A 105 -9.27 -6.95 3.88
C ASP A 105 -10.33 -7.84 3.22
N LYS A 106 -11.34 -8.30 3.96
CA LYS A 106 -12.32 -9.29 3.48
C LYS A 106 -13.20 -8.81 2.33
N VAL A 107 -13.34 -7.49 2.15
CA VAL A 107 -14.14 -6.89 1.07
C VAL A 107 -13.30 -6.48 -0.15
N LEU A 108 -11.97 -6.64 -0.06
CA LEU A 108 -11.05 -6.31 -1.13
C LEU A 108 -10.86 -7.50 -2.09
N THR A 109 -10.53 -7.20 -3.35
CA THR A 109 -10.15 -8.26 -4.30
C THR A 109 -8.82 -8.91 -3.87
N PRO A 110 -8.51 -10.16 -4.29
CA PRO A 110 -7.23 -10.79 -3.98
C PRO A 110 -6.04 -9.91 -4.31
N GLN A 111 -6.06 -9.27 -5.49
CA GLN A 111 -5.03 -8.34 -5.92
C GLN A 111 -4.88 -7.13 -5.00
N GLN A 112 -5.98 -6.55 -4.53
CA GLN A 112 -5.95 -5.44 -3.56
C GLN A 112 -5.43 -5.89 -2.19
N ARG A 113 -5.83 -7.07 -1.71
CA ARG A 113 -5.33 -7.65 -0.46
C ARG A 113 -3.82 -7.87 -0.50
N ALA A 114 -3.28 -8.30 -1.64
CA ALA A 114 -1.83 -8.45 -1.81
C ALA A 114 -1.07 -7.15 -1.49
N PHE A 115 -1.58 -5.99 -1.92
CA PHE A 115 -0.99 -4.69 -1.60
C PHE A 115 -1.28 -4.23 -0.18
N LEU A 116 -2.43 -4.59 0.39
CA LEU A 116 -2.73 -4.34 1.80
C LEU A 116 -1.74 -5.07 2.72
N TYR A 117 -1.35 -6.30 2.36
CA TYR A 117 -0.45 -7.15 3.15
C TYR A 117 1.03 -6.89 2.89
N MET A 118 1.37 -6.18 1.81
CA MET A 118 2.76 -5.94 1.41
C MET A 118 3.64 -5.33 2.52
N PRO A 119 3.15 -4.41 3.39
CA PRO A 119 3.93 -3.93 4.52
C PRO A 119 4.38 -5.01 5.52
N PHE A 120 3.65 -6.14 5.63
CA PHE A 120 4.09 -7.29 6.43
C PHE A 120 5.33 -7.95 5.80
N MET A 121 5.31 -8.17 4.49
CA MET A 121 6.42 -8.74 3.71
C MET A 121 7.67 -7.86 3.74
N HIS A 122 7.51 -6.54 3.84
CA HIS A 122 8.61 -5.59 3.90
C HIS A 122 9.18 -5.38 5.32
N SER A 123 8.60 -6.01 6.35
CA SER A 123 9.09 -5.89 7.71
C SER A 123 10.43 -6.61 7.88
N GLU A 124 11.37 -6.05 8.65
CA GLU A 124 12.62 -6.73 9.02
C GLU A 124 12.45 -7.68 10.24
N SER A 125 11.22 -8.12 10.53
CA SER A 125 10.89 -8.91 11.71
C SER A 125 10.36 -10.29 11.34
N LEU A 126 11.06 -11.34 11.80
CA LEU A 126 10.62 -12.73 11.61
C LEU A 126 9.22 -13.00 12.14
N ALA A 127 8.85 -12.40 13.28
CA ALA A 127 7.51 -12.54 13.84
C ALA A 127 6.42 -11.94 12.94
N ILE A 128 6.76 -10.90 12.17
CA ILE A 128 5.84 -10.28 11.20
C ILE A 128 5.77 -11.12 9.92
N HIS A 129 6.88 -11.74 9.50
CA HIS A 129 6.88 -12.71 8.39
C HIS A 129 5.99 -13.94 8.68
N ASP A 130 5.97 -14.44 9.92
CA ASP A 130 5.07 -15.54 10.30
C ASP A 130 3.60 -15.17 10.10
N VAL A 131 3.23 -13.92 10.42
CA VAL A 131 1.88 -13.38 10.16
C VAL A 131 1.65 -13.17 8.67
N ALA A 132 2.65 -12.67 7.94
CA ALA A 132 2.58 -12.48 6.48
C ALA A 132 2.28 -13.81 5.77
N LEU A 133 2.96 -14.89 6.15
CA LEU A 133 2.73 -16.23 5.62
C LEU A 133 1.28 -16.68 5.80
N GLU A 134 0.69 -16.45 6.96
CA GLU A 134 -0.72 -16.75 7.21
C GLU A 134 -1.62 -15.91 6.29
N LEU A 135 -1.39 -14.60 6.21
CA LEU A 135 -2.19 -13.68 5.40
C LEU A 135 -2.13 -14.00 3.90
N PHE A 136 -0.95 -14.30 3.37
CA PHE A 136 -0.76 -14.66 1.97
C PHE A 136 -1.18 -16.10 1.63
N SER A 137 -1.44 -16.97 2.61
CA SER A 137 -1.89 -18.35 2.36
C SER A 137 -3.31 -18.47 1.78
N GLN A 138 -4.02 -17.34 1.67
CA GLN A 138 -5.38 -17.27 1.17
C GLN A 138 -5.48 -17.48 -0.35
N GLU A 139 -6.64 -17.94 -0.82
CA GLU A 139 -6.92 -18.15 -2.24
C GLU A 139 -6.72 -16.85 -3.06
N GLY A 140 -6.06 -16.98 -4.21
CA GLY A 140 -5.75 -15.89 -5.13
C GLY A 140 -4.49 -15.10 -4.78
N LEU A 141 -3.72 -15.52 -3.77
CA LEU A 141 -2.45 -14.92 -3.33
C LEU A 141 -1.26 -15.88 -3.44
N GLU A 142 -1.40 -16.98 -4.19
CA GLU A 142 -0.42 -18.08 -4.23
C GLU A 142 0.96 -17.60 -4.74
N ARG A 143 0.96 -16.61 -5.62
CA ARG A 143 2.18 -15.98 -6.13
C ARG A 143 2.89 -15.23 -5.01
N GLU A 144 2.19 -14.35 -4.31
CA GLU A 144 2.72 -13.55 -3.21
C GLU A 144 3.17 -14.44 -2.05
N PHE A 145 2.42 -15.50 -1.73
CA PHE A 145 2.82 -16.51 -0.75
C PHE A 145 4.15 -17.18 -1.10
N THR A 146 4.37 -17.48 -2.38
CA THR A 146 5.63 -18.05 -2.85
C THR A 146 6.78 -17.04 -2.73
N PHE A 147 6.52 -15.75 -2.95
CA PHE A 147 7.51 -14.70 -2.74
C PHE A 147 7.83 -14.53 -1.25
N GLU A 148 6.83 -14.49 -0.37
CA GLU A 148 7.00 -14.36 1.08
C GLU A 148 7.92 -15.44 1.64
N LYS A 149 7.69 -16.71 1.27
CA LYS A 149 8.53 -17.84 1.67
C LYS A 149 10.01 -17.72 1.28
N ARG A 150 10.32 -16.91 0.27
CA ARG A 150 11.70 -16.65 -0.18
C ARG A 150 12.29 -15.39 0.44
N HIS A 151 11.45 -14.54 1.03
CA HIS A 151 11.83 -13.24 1.60
C HIS A 151 12.23 -13.36 3.08
N GLN A 152 11.56 -14.25 3.84
CA GLN A 152 11.92 -14.64 5.20
C GLN A 152 13.34 -15.22 5.29
#